data_AF-A0A7L1NYN0-F1
#
_entry.id   AF-A0A7L1NYN0-F1
#
_cell.length_a   1.000
_cell.length_b   1.000
_cell.length_c   1.000
_cell.angle_alpha   90.00
_cell.angle_beta   90.00
_cell.angle_gamma   90.00
#
_symmetry.space_group_name_H-M   'P 1'
#
loop_
_entity.id
_entity.type
_entity.pdbx_description
1 polymer ?
#
loop_
_entity_poly.entity_id
_entity_poly.type
_entity_poly.pdbx_seq_one_letter_code
_entity_poly.pdbx_strand_id
1 'polypeptide(L)'
;MAMAARAALCVAGAALSLWSLHVGRERARDPHYRAGCDLGPAMSCSRVFGSRWGRGLGLVEPLLGPDSSFNLSNGVIGVFFYLLQGVLGTGWVPGRGATAVLLGTSGTSVLASVWLGWVLAFELQDLCLVCVSTYLINILLLLLNWCRWRRSQHPKTA
;
A
#
# COMPACT_ATOMS: atom_id res chain seq x y z
N MET A 1 11.16 11.76 -17.14
CA MET A 1 9.93 10.95 -17.10
C MET A 1 9.83 10.01 -15.90
N ALA A 2 10.75 9.05 -15.69
CA ALA A 2 10.62 8.05 -14.62
C ALA A 2 10.50 8.63 -13.19
N MET A 3 11.15 9.76 -12.93
CA MET A 3 11.09 10.45 -11.63
C MET A 3 9.72 11.08 -11.35
N ALA A 4 9.16 11.79 -12.33
CA ALA A 4 7.82 12.38 -12.22
C ALA A 4 6.75 11.29 -12.07
N ALA A 5 6.86 10.19 -12.84
CA ALA A 5 5.96 9.05 -12.71
C ALA A 5 6.02 8.43 -11.31
N ARG A 6 7.22 8.21 -10.75
CA ARG A 6 7.36 7.72 -9.38
C ARG A 6 6.74 8.68 -8.37
N ALA A 7 7.03 9.98 -8.47
CA ALA A 7 6.51 10.98 -7.56
C ALA A 7 4.98 10.99 -7.57
N ALA A 8 4.37 10.98 -8.75
CA ALA A 8 2.92 10.90 -8.92
C ALA A 8 2.34 9.62 -8.27
N LEU A 9 2.96 8.45 -8.49
CA LEU A 9 2.53 7.19 -7.89
C LEU A 9 2.64 7.21 -6.36
N CYS A 10 3.73 7.75 -5.80
CA CYS A 10 3.93 7.83 -4.36
C CYS A 10 2.93 8.81 -3.71
N VAL A 11 2.69 9.97 -4.34
CA VAL A 11 1.69 10.94 -3.87
C VAL A 11 0.29 10.36 -3.94
N ALA A 12 -0.09 9.73 -5.05
CA ALA A 12 -1.39 9.08 -5.19
C ALA A 12 -1.57 7.95 -4.16
N GLY A 13 -0.55 7.10 -3.99
CA GLY A 13 -0.57 6.02 -3.01
C GLY A 13 -0.69 6.53 -1.57
N ALA A 14 0.07 7.57 -1.22
CA ALA A 14 -0.02 8.21 0.10
C ALA A 14 -1.39 8.83 0.33
N ALA A 15 -1.97 9.50 -0.67
CA ALA A 15 -3.31 10.07 -0.59
C ALA A 15 -4.39 8.99 -0.37
N LEU A 16 -4.34 7.89 -1.11
CA LEU A 16 -5.25 6.75 -0.92
C LEU A 16 -5.07 6.09 0.45
N SER A 17 -3.84 6.03 0.97
CA SER A 17 -3.54 5.50 2.30
C SER A 17 -4.04 6.40 3.42
N LEU A 18 -3.93 7.73 3.25
CA LEU A 18 -4.53 8.70 4.17
C LEU A 18 -6.05 8.63 4.13
N TRP A 19 -6.63 8.44 2.95
CA TRP A 19 -8.06 8.24 2.79
C TRP A 19 -8.55 6.97 3.48
N SER A 20 -7.86 5.83 3.31
CA SER A 20 -8.23 4.59 4.01
C SER A 20 -8.11 4.72 5.53
N LEU A 21 -7.09 5.44 6.01
CA LEU A 21 -6.93 5.75 7.42
C LEU A 21 -8.04 6.66 7.95
N HIS A 22 -8.45 7.68 7.19
CA HIS A 22 -9.57 8.54 7.55
C HIS A 22 -10.88 7.75 7.63
N VAL A 23 -11.24 7.03 6.57
CA VAL A 23 -12.46 6.20 6.53
C VAL A 23 -12.45 5.16 7.64
N GLY A 24 -11.32 4.48 7.88
CA GLY A 24 -11.20 3.51 8.96
C GLY A 24 -11.41 4.13 10.35
N ARG A 25 -10.95 5.37 10.56
CA ARG A 25 -11.17 6.10 11.82
C ARG A 25 -12.62 6.54 12.00
N GLU A 26 -13.24 7.10 10.96
CA GLU A 26 -14.65 7.52 11.03
C GLU A 26 -15.56 6.31 11.23
N ARG A 27 -15.31 5.20 10.52
CA ARG A 27 -16.05 3.95 10.71
C ARG A 27 -15.88 3.35 12.11
N ALA A 28 -14.71 3.51 12.73
CA ALA A 28 -14.47 3.08 14.10
C ALA A 28 -15.20 3.95 15.14
N ARG A 29 -15.45 5.23 14.82
CA ARG A 29 -16.23 6.15 15.66
C ARG A 29 -17.73 5.95 15.51
N ASP A 30 -18.19 5.74 14.27
CA ASP A 30 -19.59 5.54 13.94
C ASP A 30 -19.77 4.28 13.06
N PRO A 31 -20.32 3.18 13.63
CA PRO A 31 -20.65 1.97 12.89
C PRO A 31 -21.72 2.15 11.80
N HIS A 32 -22.36 3.31 11.67
CA HIS A 32 -23.29 3.65 10.59
C HIS A 32 -22.66 4.56 9.52
N TYR A 33 -21.41 5.01 9.71
CA TYR A 33 -20.70 5.83 8.74
C TYR A 33 -20.57 5.14 7.38
N ARG A 34 -20.86 5.88 6.31
CA ARG A 34 -20.67 5.48 4.91
C ARG A 34 -19.76 6.48 4.22
N ALA A 35 -18.66 5.98 3.67
CA ALA A 35 -17.70 6.79 2.94
C ALA A 35 -18.19 7.06 1.51
N GLY A 36 -17.69 8.13 0.90
CA GLY A 36 -17.96 8.43 -0.52
C GLY A 36 -17.42 7.37 -1.51
N CYS A 37 -16.53 6.48 -1.06
CA CYS A 37 -16.07 5.34 -1.85
C CYS A 37 -16.96 4.09 -1.69
N ASP A 38 -18.06 4.16 -0.95
CA ASP A 38 -19.08 3.12 -0.91
C ASP A 38 -20.05 3.32 -2.10
N LEU A 39 -19.87 2.53 -3.16
CA LEU A 39 -20.63 2.66 -4.42
C LEU A 39 -21.85 1.73 -4.48
N GLY A 40 -21.97 0.81 -3.52
CA GLY A 40 -23.10 -0.11 -3.46
C GLY A 40 -22.90 -1.20 -2.40
N PRO A 41 -23.87 -2.13 -2.29
CA PRO A 41 -23.84 -3.17 -1.28
C PRO A 41 -22.63 -4.12 -1.37
N ALA A 42 -22.13 -4.38 -2.58
CA ALA A 42 -20.96 -5.23 -2.85
C ALA A 42 -19.67 -4.42 -3.11
N MET A 43 -19.70 -3.10 -2.89
CA MET A 43 -18.60 -2.18 -3.14
C MET A 43 -18.50 -1.20 -1.97
N SER A 44 -18.03 -1.67 -0.80
CA SER A 44 -17.87 -0.84 0.38
C SER A 44 -16.43 -0.80 0.90
N CYS A 45 -15.77 0.34 0.72
CA CYS A 45 -14.48 0.62 1.34
C CYS A 45 -14.60 0.75 2.87
N SER A 46 -15.72 1.26 3.40
CA SER A 46 -15.96 1.38 4.84
C SER A 46 -16.00 0.02 5.52
N ARG A 47 -16.65 -0.97 4.90
CA ARG A 47 -16.68 -2.35 5.41
C ARG A 47 -15.29 -2.99 5.41
N VAL A 48 -14.55 -2.80 4.32
CA VAL A 48 -13.18 -3.32 4.19
C VAL A 48 -12.26 -2.72 5.27
N PHE A 49 -12.23 -1.40 5.43
CA PHE A 49 -11.34 -0.74 6.41
C PHE A 49 -11.78 -0.91 7.86
N GLY A 50 -13.07 -1.14 8.11
CA GLY A 50 -13.59 -1.48 9.43
C GLY A 50 -13.43 -2.95 9.82
N SER A 51 -13.03 -3.82 8.89
CA SER A 51 -12.80 -5.24 9.18
C SER A 51 -11.50 -5.48 9.93
N ARG A 52 -11.34 -6.68 10.52
CA ARG A 52 -10.07 -7.13 11.13
C ARG A 52 -8.88 -7.02 10.17
N TRP A 53 -9.13 -7.15 8.87
CA TRP A 53 -8.12 -7.10 7.82
C TRP A 53 -7.63 -5.69 7.54
N GLY A 54 -8.34 -4.65 7.99
CA GLY A 54 -7.97 -3.24 7.87
C GLY A 54 -6.81 -2.81 8.79
N ARG A 55 -6.39 -3.68 9.72
CA ARG A 55 -5.26 -3.46 10.63
C ARG A 55 -4.29 -4.64 10.56
N GLY A 56 -3.00 -4.35 10.52
CA GLY A 56 -1.94 -5.36 10.56
C GLY A 56 -2.08 -6.47 9.52
N LEU A 57 -2.70 -6.18 8.37
CA LEU A 57 -3.07 -7.17 7.34
C LEU A 57 -3.95 -8.33 7.85
N GLY A 58 -4.56 -8.21 9.04
CA GLY A 58 -5.23 -9.27 9.79
C GLY A 58 -4.31 -10.43 10.21
N LEU A 59 -2.99 -10.25 10.11
CA LEU A 59 -1.97 -11.26 10.44
C LEU A 59 -1.22 -10.90 11.73
N VAL A 60 -1.06 -9.61 12.02
CA VAL A 60 -0.28 -9.15 13.18
C VAL A 60 -0.97 -9.50 14.49
N GLU A 61 -2.29 -9.33 14.60
CA GLU A 61 -3.02 -9.60 15.83
C GLU A 61 -2.93 -11.08 16.27
N PRO A 62 -3.12 -12.08 15.40
CA PRO A 62 -2.90 -13.48 15.78
C PRO A 62 -1.46 -13.85 16.13
N LEU A 63 -0.47 -13.14 15.58
CA LEU A 63 0.96 -13.48 15.75
C LEU A 63 1.61 -12.77 16.94
N LEU A 64 1.29 -11.49 17.14
CA LEU A 64 1.94 -10.61 18.13
C LEU A 64 0.98 -10.11 19.21
N GLY A 65 -0.31 -10.45 19.12
CA GLY A 65 -1.34 -10.00 20.04
C GLY A 65 -2.01 -8.68 19.62
N PRO A 66 -3.21 -8.41 20.14
CA PRO A 66 -4.00 -7.21 19.79
C PRO A 66 -3.34 -5.90 20.25
N ASP A 67 -2.64 -5.93 21.39
CA ASP A 67 -1.97 -4.77 22.00
C ASP A 67 -0.57 -4.47 21.42
N SER A 68 -0.14 -5.25 20.42
CA SER A 68 1.15 -5.04 19.78
C SER A 68 1.18 -3.67 19.08
N SER A 69 2.27 -2.92 19.30
CA SER A 69 2.50 -1.64 18.61
C SER A 69 2.60 -1.78 17.08
N PHE A 70 2.77 -3.02 16.57
CA PHE A 70 2.78 -3.32 15.14
C PHE A 70 1.39 -3.55 14.54
N ASN A 71 0.32 -3.63 15.36
CA ASN A 71 -1.06 -3.78 14.90
C ASN A 71 -1.65 -2.43 14.39
N LEU A 72 -0.93 -1.82 13.46
CA LEU A 72 -1.26 -0.52 12.87
C LEU A 72 -2.30 -0.69 11.77
N SER A 73 -3.10 0.35 11.52
CA SER A 73 -3.97 0.38 10.34
C SER A 73 -3.14 0.23 9.07
N ASN A 74 -3.65 -0.52 8.09
CA ASN A 74 -2.99 -0.68 6.79
C ASN A 74 -2.74 0.66 6.10
N GLY A 75 -3.59 1.66 6.33
CA GLY A 75 -3.38 3.03 5.84
C GLY A 75 -2.11 3.68 6.41
N VAL A 76 -1.80 3.46 7.70
CA VAL A 76 -0.54 3.95 8.31
C VAL A 76 0.66 3.28 7.67
N ILE A 77 0.62 1.94 7.52
CA ILE A 77 1.68 1.16 6.88
C ILE A 77 1.91 1.65 5.44
N GLY A 78 0.81 1.89 4.70
CA GLY A 78 0.83 2.43 3.34
C GLY A 78 1.50 3.81 3.26
N VAL A 79 1.12 4.76 4.13
CA VAL A 79 1.74 6.10 4.17
C VAL A 79 3.25 6.00 4.37
N PHE A 80 3.71 5.21 5.34
CA PHE A 80 5.15 5.00 5.55
C PHE A 80 5.84 4.40 4.32
N PHE A 81 5.22 3.41 3.69
CA PHE A 81 5.74 2.79 2.48
C PHE A 81 5.89 3.80 1.32
N TYR A 82 4.86 4.58 1.03
CA TYR A 82 4.89 5.54 -0.08
C TYR A 82 5.85 6.71 0.15
N LEU A 83 5.99 7.17 1.40
CA LEU A 83 7.00 8.16 1.77
C LEU A 83 8.41 7.60 1.58
N LEU A 84 8.67 6.38 2.06
CA LEU A 84 9.96 5.70 1.88
C LEU A 84 10.31 5.54 0.39
N GLN A 85 9.37 5.08 -0.43
CA GLN A 85 9.54 4.92 -1.88
C GLN A 85 9.80 6.25 -2.59
N GLY A 86 9.14 7.32 -2.16
CA GLY A 86 9.35 8.67 -2.68
C GLY A 86 10.73 9.21 -2.34
N VAL A 87 11.14 9.15 -1.06
CA VAL A 87 12.42 9.69 -0.58
C VAL A 87 13.60 8.94 -1.17
N LEU A 88 13.63 7.60 -1.07
CA LEU A 88 14.72 6.80 -1.63
C LEU A 88 14.70 6.81 -3.16
N GLY A 89 13.52 6.96 -3.76
CA GLY A 89 13.34 6.92 -5.18
C GLY A 89 13.68 8.20 -5.92
N THR A 90 13.69 9.36 -5.25
CA THR A 90 14.01 10.67 -5.84
C THR A 90 15.51 10.92 -6.05
N GLY A 91 16.36 9.95 -5.73
CA GLY A 91 17.79 10.00 -6.08
C GLY A 91 18.67 10.75 -5.09
N TRP A 92 18.09 11.22 -3.97
CA TRP A 92 18.81 11.79 -2.84
C TRP A 92 19.78 10.80 -2.20
N VAL A 93 19.49 9.50 -2.31
CA VAL A 93 20.34 8.41 -1.84
C VAL A 93 20.82 7.58 -3.03
N PRO A 94 22.01 7.86 -3.57
CA PRO A 94 22.62 7.02 -4.60
C PRO A 94 23.17 5.73 -3.97
N GLY A 95 23.06 4.60 -4.68
CA GLY A 95 23.68 3.34 -4.25
C GLY A 95 22.90 2.08 -4.62
N ARG A 96 23.62 0.96 -4.70
CA ARG A 96 23.05 -0.38 -4.89
C ARG A 96 22.15 -0.78 -3.71
N GLY A 97 22.55 -0.43 -2.48
CA GLY A 97 21.76 -0.69 -1.27
C GLY A 97 20.39 -0.01 -1.30
N ALA A 98 20.32 1.29 -1.61
CA ALA A 98 19.04 2.00 -1.73
C ALA A 98 18.13 1.40 -2.80
N THR A 99 18.70 0.96 -3.93
CA THR A 99 17.92 0.32 -5.01
C THR A 99 17.43 -1.07 -4.60
N ALA A 100 18.22 -1.84 -3.84
CA ALA A 100 17.82 -3.12 -3.28
C ALA A 100 16.68 -2.95 -2.25
N VAL A 101 16.78 -1.96 -1.35
CA VAL A 101 15.74 -1.64 -0.37
C VAL A 101 14.44 -1.24 -1.06
N LEU A 102 14.50 -0.38 -2.08
CA LEU A 102 13.34 0.00 -2.88
C LEU A 102 12.68 -1.23 -3.51
N LEU A 103 13.47 -2.11 -4.13
CA LEU A 103 12.97 -3.31 -4.78
C LEU A 103 12.34 -4.27 -3.78
N GLY A 104 13.02 -4.56 -2.66
CA GLY A 104 12.54 -5.46 -1.61
C GLY A 104 11.25 -4.95 -0.95
N THR A 105 11.20 -3.66 -0.61
CA THR A 105 9.99 -3.06 -0.02
C THR A 105 8.83 -3.00 -1.01
N SER A 106 9.06 -2.77 -2.31
CA SER A 106 7.99 -2.88 -3.32
C SER A 106 7.55 -4.32 -3.61
N GLY A 107 8.46 -5.29 -3.51
CA GLY A 107 8.12 -6.71 -3.67
C GLY A 107 7.22 -7.17 -2.54
N THR A 108 7.59 -6.84 -1.30
CA THR A 108 6.77 -7.12 -0.12
C THR A 108 5.42 -6.42 -0.17
N SER A 109 5.32 -5.18 -0.67
CA SER A 109 4.02 -4.51 -0.82
C SER A 109 3.11 -5.17 -1.86
N VAL A 110 3.68 -5.70 -2.96
CA VAL A 110 2.92 -6.48 -3.93
C VAL A 110 2.46 -7.81 -3.34
N LEU A 111 3.31 -8.53 -2.61
CA LEU A 111 2.89 -9.75 -1.91
C LEU A 111 1.76 -9.49 -0.91
N ALA A 112 1.86 -8.43 -0.12
CA ALA A 112 0.78 -8.00 0.77
C ALA A 112 -0.50 -7.62 0.00
N SER A 113 -0.36 -7.02 -1.19
CA SER A 113 -1.50 -6.69 -2.06
C SER A 113 -2.19 -7.94 -2.61
N VAL A 114 -1.44 -8.99 -2.96
CA VAL A 114 -2.00 -10.29 -3.38
C VAL A 114 -2.75 -10.93 -2.21
N TRP A 115 -2.16 -10.93 -1.01
CA TRP A 115 -2.82 -11.43 0.20
C TRP A 115 -4.14 -10.70 0.48
N LEU A 116 -4.12 -9.38 0.50
CA LEU A 116 -5.34 -8.60 0.73
C LEU A 116 -6.34 -8.73 -0.42
N GLY A 117 -5.87 -8.91 -1.66
CA GLY A 117 -6.72 -9.20 -2.81
C GLY A 117 -7.47 -10.53 -2.66
N TRP A 118 -6.79 -11.57 -2.18
CA TRP A 118 -7.42 -12.84 -1.83
C TRP A 118 -8.49 -12.66 -0.74
N VAL A 119 -8.15 -11.94 0.33
CA VAL A 119 -9.09 -11.62 1.41
C VAL A 119 -10.32 -10.86 0.89
N LEU A 120 -10.15 -9.87 0.02
CA LEU A 120 -11.27 -9.13 -0.59
C LEU A 120 -12.20 -10.06 -1.39
N ALA A 121 -11.63 -10.99 -2.16
CA ALA A 121 -12.39 -11.88 -3.03
C ALA A 121 -13.13 -13.00 -2.28
N PHE A 122 -12.48 -13.63 -1.30
CA PHE A 122 -12.98 -14.85 -0.65
C PHE A 122 -13.56 -14.63 0.74
N GLU A 123 -12.96 -13.73 1.54
CA GLU A 123 -13.39 -13.53 2.94
C GLU A 123 -14.47 -12.44 3.05
N LEU A 124 -14.24 -11.28 2.45
CA LEU A 124 -15.19 -10.16 2.53
C LEU A 124 -16.23 -10.18 1.42
N GLN A 125 -15.89 -10.79 0.27
CA GLN A 125 -16.70 -10.77 -0.94
C GLN A 125 -17.11 -9.35 -1.35
N ASP A 126 -16.17 -8.40 -1.23
CA ASP A 126 -16.36 -6.97 -1.50
C ASP A 126 -15.32 -6.45 -2.48
N LEU A 127 -15.76 -5.57 -3.39
CA LEU A 127 -14.87 -4.85 -4.28
C LEU A 127 -14.57 -3.44 -3.74
N CYS A 128 -13.38 -3.27 -3.15
CA CYS A 128 -12.90 -1.96 -2.70
C CYS A 128 -12.04 -1.29 -3.78
N LEU A 129 -12.60 -0.25 -4.44
CA LEU A 129 -11.91 0.50 -5.49
C LEU A 129 -10.59 1.12 -5.00
N VAL A 130 -10.58 1.72 -3.81
CA VAL A 130 -9.38 2.31 -3.18
C VAL A 130 -8.26 1.27 -3.04
N CYS A 131 -8.61 0.06 -2.64
CA CYS A 131 -7.70 -1.05 -2.44
C CYS A 131 -7.12 -1.51 -3.79
N VAL A 132 -7.98 -1.73 -4.79
CA VAL A 132 -7.56 -2.11 -6.15
C VAL A 132 -6.63 -1.06 -6.76
N SER A 133 -6.94 0.23 -6.61
CA SER A 133 -6.07 1.32 -7.05
C SER A 133 -4.71 1.28 -6.35
N THR A 134 -4.69 1.02 -5.04
CA THR A 134 -3.44 0.88 -4.26
C THR A 134 -2.61 -0.31 -4.75
N TYR A 135 -3.25 -1.44 -5.07
CA TYR A 135 -2.55 -2.63 -5.59
C TYR A 135 -1.92 -2.35 -6.96
N LEU A 136 -2.64 -1.64 -7.83
CA LEU A 136 -2.10 -1.22 -9.12
C LEU A 136 -0.90 -0.29 -8.96
N ILE A 137 -0.97 0.69 -8.05
CA ILE A 137 0.16 1.58 -7.74
C ILE A 137 1.36 0.78 -7.24
N ASN A 138 1.17 -0.21 -6.36
CA ASN A 138 2.24 -1.07 -5.85
C ASN A 138 2.94 -1.84 -6.96
N ILE A 139 2.18 -2.41 -7.90
CA ILE A 139 2.72 -3.11 -9.07
C ILE A 139 3.52 -2.14 -9.95
N LEU A 140 2.98 -0.95 -10.24
CA LEU A 140 3.69 0.05 -11.05
C LEU A 140 5.00 0.51 -10.39
N LEU A 141 5.00 0.71 -9.06
CA LEU A 141 6.22 1.02 -8.30
C LEU A 141 7.24 -0.12 -8.37
N LEU A 142 6.81 -1.37 -8.23
CA LEU A 142 7.68 -2.55 -8.39
C LEU A 142 8.32 -2.59 -9.79
N LEU A 143 7.54 -2.33 -10.84
CA LEU A 143 8.05 -2.30 -12.21
C LEU A 143 9.08 -1.18 -12.41
N LEU A 144 8.85 0.01 -11.86
CA LEU A 144 9.82 1.10 -11.90
C LEU A 144 11.10 0.74 -11.14
N ASN A 145 10.98 0.11 -9.97
CA ASN A 145 12.10 -0.35 -9.14
C ASN A 145 12.92 -1.43 -9.86
N TRP A 146 12.24 -2.40 -10.46
CA TRP A 146 12.85 -3.47 -11.24
C TRP A 146 13.62 -2.92 -12.45
N CYS A 147 13.02 -1.99 -13.20
CA CYS A 147 13.67 -1.33 -14.33
C CYS A 147 14.93 -0.54 -13.89
N ARG A 148 14.87 0.14 -12.73
CA ARG A 148 16.04 0.83 -12.16
C ARG A 148 17.12 -0.17 -11.73
N TRP A 149 16.75 -1.27 -11.10
CA TRP A 149 17.67 -2.32 -10.68
C TRP A 149 18.41 -2.94 -11.87
N ARG A 150 17.69 -3.33 -12.94
CA ARG A 150 18.32 -3.88 -14.16
C ARG A 150 19.31 -2.91 -14.80
N ARG A 151 18.97 -1.62 -14.88
CA ARG A 151 19.89 -0.59 -15.38
C ARG A 151 21.14 -0.42 -14.51
N SER A 152 21.02 -0.61 -13.19
CA SER A 152 22.17 -0.52 -12.29
C SER A 152 23.13 -1.71 -12.37
N GLN A 153 22.68 -2.85 -12.90
CA GLN A 153 23.53 -4.03 -13.11
C GLN A 153 24.27 -4.02 -14.45
N HIS A 154 23.73 -3.34 -15.47
CA HIS A 154 24.39 -3.11 -16.75
C HIS A 154 24.82 -1.64 -16.88
N PRO A 155 25.89 -1.20 -16.19
CA PRO A 155 26.48 0.09 -16.51
C PRO A 155 26.91 0.05 -17.98
N LYS A 156 26.49 1.06 -18.77
CA LYS A 156 27.05 1.24 -20.11
C LYS A 156 28.55 1.45 -19.94
N THR A 157 29.35 0.46 -20.31
CA THR A 157 30.79 0.63 -20.54
C THR A 157 30.92 1.67 -21.64
N ALA A 158 31.36 2.88 -21.26
CA ALA A 158 31.82 3.89 -22.18
C ALA A 158 33.20 3.50 -22.71
#